data_AF-A0A3S4IT36-F1
#
_entry.id   AF-A0A3S4IT36-F1
#
_cell.length_a   1.000
_cell.length_b   1.000
_cell.length_c   1.000
_cell.angle_alpha   90.00
_cell.angle_beta   90.00
_cell.angle_gamma   90.00
#
_symmetry.space_group_name_H-M   'P 1'
#
loop_
_entity.id
_entity.type
_entity.pdbx_description
1 polymer ?
#
loop_
_entity_poly.entity_id
_entity_poly.type
_entity_poly.pdbx_seq_one_letter_code
_entity_poly.pdbx_strand_id
1 'polypeptide(L)' 'MRQENNLSADVALRQDEDVLDTWFSSALWTFSTLGWPENTDALRQFHPTSVMVSGFDIIFFWIARMIMMDHALHQR' A
#
# COMPACT_ATOMS: atom_id res chain seq x y z
N MET A 1 -12.06 14.09 -1.92
CA MET A 1 -11.24 15.29 -1.57
C MET A 1 -12.05 16.59 -1.47
N ARG A 2 -12.53 17.22 -2.56
CA ARG A 2 -13.26 18.52 -2.45
C ARG A 2 -14.51 18.45 -1.56
N GLN A 3 -15.38 17.46 -1.82
CA GLN A 3 -16.62 17.27 -1.08
C GLN A 3 -16.36 16.92 0.40
N GLU A 4 -15.37 16.06 0.66
CA GLU A 4 -14.97 15.67 2.02
C GLU A 4 -14.39 16.83 2.83
N ASN A 5 -13.78 17.82 2.17
CA ASN A 5 -13.11 18.96 2.81
C ASN A 5 -13.93 20.27 2.67
N ASN A 6 -15.19 20.21 2.23
CA ASN A 6 -16.07 21.37 2.01
C ASN A 6 -15.41 22.50 1.18
N LEU A 7 -14.60 22.14 0.18
CA LEU A 7 -13.93 23.10 -0.70
C LEU A 7 -14.88 23.55 -1.82
N SER A 8 -15.02 24.86 -1.98
CA SER A 8 -15.84 25.46 -3.03
C SER A 8 -15.24 25.26 -4.43
N ALA A 9 -16.07 25.34 -5.48
CA ALA A 9 -15.68 25.06 -6.86
C ALA A 9 -14.70 26.09 -7.43
N ASP A 10 -14.70 27.32 -6.91
CA ASP A 10 -13.82 28.42 -7.30
C ASP A 10 -12.37 28.25 -6.80
N VAL A 11 -12.14 27.38 -5.81
CA VAL A 11 -10.78 27.05 -5.36
C VAL A 11 -10.09 26.24 -6.44
N ALA A 12 -9.03 26.77 -7.05
CA ALA A 12 -8.20 26.03 -8.00
C ALA A 12 -7.35 24.99 -7.23
N LEU A 13 -7.51 23.71 -7.56
CA LEU A 13 -6.67 22.63 -7.04
C LEU A 13 -5.73 22.16 -8.14
N ARG A 14 -4.49 21.83 -7.76
CA ARG A 14 -3.48 21.24 -8.63
C ARG A 14 -3.03 19.93 -8.00
N GLN A 15 -3.03 18.84 -8.78
CA GLN A 15 -2.43 17.58 -8.37
C GLN A 15 -0.91 17.75 -8.35
N ASP A 16 -0.25 17.11 -7.39
CA ASP A 16 1.21 17.06 -7.39
C ASP A 16 1.73 16.32 -8.63
N GLU A 17 2.83 16.81 -9.19
CA GLU A 17 3.49 16.20 -10.35
C GLU A 17 4.44 15.06 -9.93
N ASP A 18 4.74 14.97 -8.63
CA ASP A 18 5.60 13.93 -8.08
C ASP A 18 5.00 12.53 -8.24
N VAL A 19 5.90 11.56 -8.42
CA VAL A 19 5.58 10.13 -8.49
C VAL A 19 6.12 9.41 -7.26
N LEU A 20 5.43 8.35 -6.87
CA LEU A 20 5.89 7.50 -5.77
C LEU A 20 7.07 6.63 -6.23
N ASP A 21 8.00 6.37 -5.31
CA ASP A 21 9.10 5.43 -5.48
C ASP A 21 8.56 4.04 -5.87
N THR A 22 9.21 3.34 -6.79
CA THR A 22 8.89 1.95 -7.18
C THR A 22 8.82 1.01 -5.97
N TRP A 23 9.64 1.24 -4.95
CA TRP A 23 9.61 0.45 -3.71
C TRP A 23 8.35 0.70 -2.86
N PHE A 24 7.66 1.84 -3.04
CA PHE A 24 6.39 2.11 -2.38
C PHE A 24 5.30 1.16 -2.88
N SER A 25 5.12 1.04 -4.20
CA SER A 25 4.12 0.15 -4.78
C SER A 25 4.49 -1.33 -4.57
N SER A 26 5.78 -1.66 -4.65
CA SER A 26 6.27 -3.02 -4.43
C SER A 26 6.08 -3.48 -2.98
N ALA A 27 6.13 -2.56 -2.01
CA ALA A 27 5.88 -2.87 -0.59
C ALA A 27 4.42 -3.28 -0.31
N LEU A 28 3.47 -3.00 -1.22
CA LEU A 28 2.07 -3.39 -1.09
C LEU A 28 1.78 -4.78 -1.65
N TRP A 29 2.78 -5.51 -2.16
CA TRP A 29 2.61 -6.77 -2.87
C TRP A 29 1.76 -7.82 -2.13
N THR A 30 1.97 -7.96 -0.82
CA THR A 30 1.23 -8.94 0.02
C THR A 30 -0.26 -8.61 0.16
N PHE A 31 -0.67 -7.40 -0.19
CA PHE A 31 -2.04 -6.92 -0.12
C PHE A 31 -2.66 -6.75 -1.51
N SER A 32 -1.96 -6.07 -2.42
CA SER A 32 -2.48 -5.66 -3.73
C SER A 32 -2.83 -6.86 -4.62
N THR A 33 -2.08 -7.95 -4.50
CA THR A 33 -2.34 -9.20 -5.25
C THR A 33 -3.57 -9.95 -4.75
N LEU A 34 -4.05 -9.66 -3.54
CA LEU A 34 -5.21 -10.27 -2.91
C LEU A 34 -6.47 -9.39 -3.01
N GLY A 35 -6.39 -8.28 -3.75
CA GLY A 35 -7.52 -7.37 -3.95
C GLY A 35 -7.75 -6.40 -2.79
N TRP A 36 -6.73 -6.09 -2.00
CA TRP A 36 -6.76 -4.89 -1.15
C TRP A 36 -6.79 -3.64 -2.05
N PRO A 37 -7.57 -2.58 -1.72
CA PRO A 37 -8.15 -2.25 -0.42
C PRO A 37 -9.48 -2.90 -0.08
N GLU A 38 -10.07 -3.70 -0.96
CA GLU A 38 -11.33 -4.39 -0.69
C GLU A 38 -11.12 -5.57 0.30
N ASN A 39 -12.12 -5.81 1.16
CA ASN A 39 -12.11 -6.93 2.11
C ASN A 39 -12.51 -8.25 1.44
N THR A 40 -11.66 -8.75 0.55
CA THR A 40 -11.89 -10.00 -0.19
C THR A 40 -11.70 -11.24 0.68
N ASP A 41 -12.30 -12.37 0.28
CA ASP A 41 -12.05 -13.68 0.92
C ASP A 41 -10.58 -14.12 0.78
N ALA A 42 -9.97 -13.82 -0.38
CA ALA A 42 -8.57 -14.14 -0.64
C ALA A 42 -7.63 -13.43 0.34
N LEU A 43 -7.88 -12.14 0.62
CA LEU A 43 -7.13 -11.39 1.61
C LEU A 43 -7.26 -12.01 3.00
N ARG A 44 -8.47 -12.39 3.43
CA ARG A 44 -8.69 -13.05 4.73
C ARG A 44 -8.02 -14.42 4.84
N GLN A 45 -7.95 -15.17 3.75
CA GLN A 45 -7.48 -16.55 3.76
C GLN A 45 -5.96 -16.65 3.61
N PHE A 46 -5.37 -15.81 2.75
CA PHE A 46 -3.97 -15.94 2.35
C PHE A 46 -3.04 -14.90 2.99
N HIS A 47 -3.60 -13.94 3.73
CA HIS A 47 -2.83 -12.96 4.49
C HIS A 47 -3.11 -13.15 6.00
N PRO A 48 -2.09 -13.38 6.85
CA PRO A 48 -0.66 -13.31 6.56
C PRO A 48 -0.09 -14.56 5.87
N THR A 49 0.87 -14.34 4.96
CA THR A 49 1.59 -15.39 4.24
C THR A 49 2.56 -16.13 5.16
N SER A 50 2.67 -17.47 5.01
CA SER A 50 3.51 -18.28 5.91
C SER A 50 5.02 -18.24 5.59
N VAL A 51 5.42 -18.14 4.33
CA VAL A 51 6.83 -18.15 3.90
C VAL A 51 7.04 -17.15 2.77
N MET A 52 8.13 -16.38 2.86
CA MET A 52 8.58 -15.47 1.80
C MET A 52 10.03 -15.80 1.43
N VAL A 53 10.27 -16.07 0.15
CA VAL A 53 11.59 -16.40 -0.40
C VAL A 53 12.09 -15.21 -1.23
N SER A 54 13.28 -14.72 -0.93
CA SER A 54 13.89 -13.56 -1.60
C SER A 54 15.41 -13.62 -1.54
N GLY A 55 16.07 -12.80 -2.36
CA GLY A 55 17.50 -12.48 -2.22
C GLY A 55 17.78 -11.62 -1.00
N PHE A 56 18.99 -11.77 -0.44
CA PHE A 56 19.42 -11.01 0.75
C PHE A 56 19.69 -9.53 0.45
N ASP A 57 19.98 -9.22 -0.81
CA ASP A 57 20.34 -7.91 -1.35
C ASP A 57 19.21 -6.88 -1.24
N ILE A 58 17.96 -7.33 -1.26
CA ILE A 58 16.78 -6.44 -1.20
C ILE A 58 16.01 -6.49 0.12
N ILE A 59 16.56 -7.12 1.16
CA ILE A 59 15.88 -7.25 2.47
C ILE A 59 15.46 -5.87 3.01
N PHE A 60 16.35 -4.88 2.99
CA PHE A 60 16.06 -3.54 3.52
C PHE A 60 15.27 -2.67 2.54
N PHE A 61 15.52 -2.80 1.24
CA PHE A 61 14.84 -2.01 0.22
C PHE A 61 13.38 -2.44 0.04
N TRP A 62 13.08 -3.73 0.22
CA TRP A 62 11.77 -4.30 -0.08
C TRP A 62 11.11 -5.01 1.11
N ILE A 63 11.72 -6.06 1.67
CA ILE A 63 11.06 -6.89 2.70
C ILE A 63 10.73 -6.09 3.96
N ALA A 64 11.66 -5.28 4.45
CA ALA A 64 11.41 -4.41 5.60
C ALA A 64 10.23 -3.46 5.36
N ARG A 65 10.08 -2.93 4.13
CA ARG A 65 8.96 -2.05 3.77
C ARG A 65 7.63 -2.81 3.72
N MET A 66 7.61 -4.05 3.22
CA MET A 66 6.41 -4.89 3.27
C MET A 66 5.95 -5.14 4.72
N ILE A 67 6.88 -5.41 5.63
CA ILE A 67 6.55 -5.60 7.06
C ILE A 67 6.02 -4.31 7.69
N MET A 68 6.64 -3.16 7.38
CA MET A 68 6.15 -1.86 7.87
C MET A 68 4.75 -1.53 7.34
N MET A 69 4.49 -1.82 6.07
CA MET A 69 3.19 -1.57 5.44
C MET A 69 2.12 -2.50 6.00
N ASP A 70 2.44 -3.78 6.20
CA ASP A 70 1.56 -4.73 6.91
C ASP A 70 1.19 -4.21 8.30
N HIS A 71 2.17 -3.84 9.11
CA HIS A 71 1.91 -3.30 10.44
C HIS A 71 1.02 -2.05 10.40
N ALA A 72 1.24 -1.15 9.44
CA ALA A 72 0.47 0.09 9.31
C ALA A 72 -0.97 -0.13 8.82
N LEU A 73 -1.20 -1.13 7.96
CA LEU A 73 -2.50 -1.43 7.37
C LEU A 73 -3.34 -2.38 8.22
N HIS A 74 -2.70 -3.31 8.94
CA HIS A 74 -3.38 -4.24 9.84
C HIS A 74 -4.00 -3.55 11.06
N GLN A 75 -3.52 -2.35 11.44
CA GLN A 75 -4.06 -1.57 12.55
C GLN A 75 -5.22 -0.65 12.17
N ARG A 76 -5.81 -0.79 10.98
CA ARG A 76 -6.97 -0.01 10.55
C ARG A 76 -8.25 -0.82 10.51
#